data_AF-A0A4R9AHE6-F1
#
_entry.id   AF-A0A4R9AHE6-F1
#
_cell.length_a   1.000
_cell.length_b   1.000
_cell.length_c   1.000
_cell.angle_alpha   90.00
_cell.angle_beta   90.00
_cell.angle_gamma   90.00
#
_symmetry.space_group_name_H-M   'P 1'
#
loop_
_entity.id
_entity.type
_entity.pdbx_description
1 polymer ?
#
loop_
_entity_poly.entity_id
_entity_poly.type
_entity_poly.pdbx_seq_one_letter_code
_entity_poly.pdbx_strand_id
1 'polypeptide(L)'
;MTALRTATSMRWRGATIALLVGLVLSVVLLGGVVIDQTIVHSLLHHVEALYAPYELQADPNVLFVYLYATGLIGIGFWLLVIWGARAGRPWTPIVTTLVFLIGAGLAVFSLVVAEYDTQIFPQLWGVLGLLPSVAGLVAVLLLWSPGPKRN
;
A
#
# COMPACT_ATOMS: atom_id res chain seq x y z
N MET A 1 -22.29 18.84 27.04
CA MET A 1 -22.44 18.39 25.62
C MET A 1 -21.26 18.79 24.71
N THR A 2 -20.37 19.69 25.13
CA THR A 2 -19.27 20.23 24.28
C THR A 2 -18.07 19.28 24.13
N ALA A 3 -17.75 18.48 25.16
CA ALA A 3 -16.61 17.55 25.15
C ALA A 3 -16.80 16.28 24.29
N LEU A 4 -18.05 15.92 23.97
CA LEU A 4 -18.38 14.74 23.14
C LEU A 4 -18.16 14.98 21.63
N ARG A 5 -18.25 16.24 21.18
CA ARG A 5 -17.96 16.63 19.79
C ARG A 5 -16.45 16.71 19.49
N THR A 6 -15.64 17.05 20.49
CA THR A 6 -14.19 17.21 20.29
C THR A 6 -13.49 15.86 20.08
N ALA A 7 -13.80 14.85 20.88
CA ALA A 7 -13.19 13.51 20.76
C ALA A 7 -13.51 12.81 19.42
N THR A 8 -14.75 12.94 18.93
CA THR A 8 -15.15 12.44 17.61
C THR A 8 -14.41 13.19 16.50
N SER A 9 -14.34 14.52 16.56
CA SER A 9 -13.64 15.33 15.54
C SER A 9 -12.14 15.02 15.43
N MET A 10 -11.47 14.72 16.55
CA MET A 10 -10.04 14.45 16.59
C MET A 10 -9.69 13.09 15.98
N ARG A 11 -10.55 12.08 16.17
CA ARG A 11 -10.42 10.74 15.59
C ARG A 11 -10.64 10.73 14.09
N TRP A 12 -11.65 11.46 13.60
CA TRP A 12 -11.88 11.64 12.16
C TRP A 12 -10.73 12.38 11.48
N ARG A 13 -10.13 13.38 12.15
CA ARG A 13 -8.90 14.04 11.68
C ARG A 13 -7.72 13.06 11.60
N GLY A 14 -7.51 12.24 12.63
CA GLY A 14 -6.46 11.22 12.64
C GLY A 14 -6.61 10.18 11.52
N ALA A 15 -7.83 9.66 11.33
CA ALA A 15 -8.12 8.73 10.24
C ALA A 15 -7.87 9.40 8.87
N THR A 16 -8.32 10.64 8.68
CA THR A 16 -8.10 11.38 7.43
C THR A 16 -6.62 11.59 7.15
N ILE A 17 -5.81 11.94 8.17
CA ILE A 17 -4.36 12.08 8.02
C ILE A 17 -3.73 10.73 7.63
N ALA A 18 -4.11 9.63 8.29
CA ALA A 18 -3.60 8.31 7.95
C ALA A 18 -3.94 7.90 6.51
N LEU A 19 -5.17 8.16 6.06
CA LEU A 19 -5.59 7.91 4.68
C LEU A 19 -4.79 8.74 3.67
N LEU A 20 -4.54 10.02 3.97
CA LEU A 20 -3.74 10.91 3.10
C LEU A 20 -2.27 10.50 3.06
N VAL A 21 -1.69 10.13 4.21
CA VAL A 21 -0.32 9.62 4.29
C VAL A 21 -0.18 8.35 3.45
N GLY A 22 -1.12 7.42 3.58
CA GLY A 22 -1.15 6.21 2.75
C GLY A 22 -1.20 6.52 1.25
N LEU A 23 -2.06 7.45 0.85
CA LEU A 23 -2.16 7.90 -0.55
C LEU A 23 -0.85 8.53 -1.05
N VAL A 24 -0.26 9.44 -0.29
CA VAL A 24 1.00 10.11 -0.66
C VAL A 24 2.13 9.09 -0.76
N LEU A 25 2.23 8.16 0.19
CA LEU A 25 3.21 7.08 0.13
C LEU A 25 3.04 6.22 -1.13
N SER A 26 1.81 5.83 -1.48
CA SER A 26 1.53 5.10 -2.72
C SER A 26 1.96 5.87 -3.96
N VAL A 27 1.71 7.19 -4.03
CA VAL A 27 2.13 8.03 -5.16
C VAL A 27 3.65 8.16 -5.23
N VAL A 28 4.32 8.39 -4.10
CA VAL A 28 5.79 8.49 -4.05
C VAL A 28 6.43 7.18 -4.48
N LEU A 29 5.91 6.04 -4.01
CA LEU A 29 6.41 4.73 -4.41
C LEU A 29 6.22 4.48 -5.90
N LEU A 30 5.05 4.83 -6.46
CA LEU A 30 4.81 4.73 -7.89
C LEU A 30 5.78 5.61 -8.69
N GLY A 31 6.07 6.82 -8.21
CA GLY A 31 7.12 7.67 -8.78
C GLY A 31 8.51 7.04 -8.69
N GLY A 32 8.80 6.36 -7.58
CA GLY A 32 10.01 5.56 -7.44
C GLY A 32 10.13 4.47 -8.51
N VAL A 33 9.04 3.78 -8.84
CA VAL A 33 9.02 2.74 -9.89
C VAL A 33 9.38 3.34 -11.24
N VAL A 34 8.85 4.53 -11.56
CA VAL A 34 9.19 5.26 -12.80
C VAL A 34 10.68 5.63 -12.82
N ILE A 35 11.20 6.15 -11.72
CA ILE A 35 12.63 6.51 -11.58
C ILE A 35 13.51 5.27 -11.75
N ASP A 36 13.12 4.14 -11.16
CA ASP A 36 13.88 2.91 -11.31
C ASP A 36 13.86 2.40 -12.75
N GLN A 37 12.70 2.39 -13.39
CA GLN A 37 12.57 1.94 -14.76
C GLN A 37 13.37 2.78 -15.76
N THR A 38 13.57 4.08 -15.48
CA THR A 38 14.13 5.04 -16.46
C THR A 38 15.55 5.50 -16.14
N ILE A 39 15.98 5.44 -14.88
CA ILE A 39 17.23 6.03 -14.41
C ILE A 39 18.08 4.98 -13.68
N VAL A 40 17.54 4.37 -12.62
CA VAL A 40 18.35 3.54 -11.70
C VAL A 40 18.55 2.12 -12.21
N HIS A 41 17.53 1.55 -12.85
CA HIS A 41 17.50 0.20 -13.42
C HIS A 41 17.80 -0.92 -12.42
N SER A 42 17.49 -0.74 -11.13
CA SER A 42 17.84 -1.75 -10.10
C SER A 42 17.06 -3.05 -10.27
N LEU A 43 15.78 -2.99 -10.64
CA LEU A 43 14.96 -4.18 -10.91
C LEU A 43 15.50 -4.97 -12.11
N LEU A 44 15.88 -4.27 -13.18
CA LEU A 44 16.48 -4.88 -14.38
C LEU A 44 17.74 -5.66 -14.00
N HIS A 45 18.69 -5.00 -13.34
CA HIS A 45 19.97 -5.61 -12.97
C HIS A 45 19.78 -6.80 -12.03
N HIS A 46 18.82 -6.71 -11.09
CA HIS A 46 18.53 -7.80 -10.17
C HIS A 46 17.94 -9.03 -10.88
N VAL A 47 16.99 -8.81 -11.80
CA VAL A 47 16.38 -9.88 -12.60
C VAL A 47 17.42 -10.52 -13.51
N GLU A 48 18.23 -9.73 -14.21
CA GLU A 48 19.30 -10.26 -15.06
C GLU A 48 20.29 -11.11 -14.25
N ALA A 49 20.69 -10.65 -13.06
CA ALA A 49 21.58 -11.41 -12.17
C ALA A 49 20.93 -12.71 -11.67
N LEU A 50 19.62 -12.69 -11.41
CA LEU A 50 18.85 -13.86 -10.96
C LEU A 50 18.80 -14.97 -12.02
N TYR A 51 18.56 -14.61 -13.28
CA TYR A 51 18.39 -15.59 -14.35
C TYR A 51 19.67 -15.90 -15.15
N ALA A 52 20.73 -15.09 -15.00
CA ALA A 52 22.01 -15.31 -15.67
C ALA A 52 22.60 -16.73 -15.52
N PRO A 53 22.56 -17.39 -14.33
CA PRO A 53 23.07 -18.76 -14.17
C PRO A 53 22.32 -19.82 -14.98
N TYR A 54 21.11 -19.51 -15.43
CA TYR A 54 20.23 -20.43 -16.14
C TYR A 54 20.14 -20.12 -17.63
N GLU A 55 20.86 -19.10 -18.12
CA GLU A 55 20.81 -18.62 -19.51
C GLU A 55 19.38 -18.22 -19.97
N LEU A 56 18.49 -17.91 -19.02
CA LEU A 56 17.15 -17.40 -19.32
C LEU A 56 17.18 -15.88 -19.46
N GLN A 57 16.54 -15.39 -20.52
CA GLN A 57 16.23 -13.96 -20.67
C GLN A 57 14.85 -13.71 -20.05
N ALA A 58 14.85 -13.14 -18.85
CA ALA A 58 13.61 -12.70 -18.21
C ALA A 58 13.24 -11.29 -18.68
N ASP A 59 11.95 -11.07 -18.96
CA ASP A 59 11.43 -9.74 -19.28
C ASP A 59 11.12 -8.97 -17.99
N PRO A 60 11.92 -7.96 -17.60
CA PRO A 60 11.72 -7.18 -16.38
C PRO A 60 10.43 -6.35 -16.44
N ASN A 61 9.84 -6.12 -17.63
CA ASN A 61 8.61 -5.37 -17.78
C ASN A 61 7.45 -6.03 -17.06
N VAL A 62 7.46 -7.36 -16.88
CA VAL A 62 6.42 -8.07 -16.12
C VAL A 62 6.39 -7.57 -14.67
N LEU A 63 7.56 -7.36 -14.05
CA LEU A 63 7.65 -6.83 -12.69
C LEU A 63 7.22 -5.36 -12.61
N PHE A 64 7.61 -4.55 -13.59
CA PHE A 64 7.15 -3.16 -13.68
C PHE A 64 5.63 -3.06 -13.85
N VAL A 65 5.03 -3.87 -14.73
CA VAL A 65 3.57 -3.94 -14.92
C VAL A 65 2.89 -4.32 -13.61
N TYR A 66 3.43 -5.31 -12.88
CA TYR A 66 2.91 -5.69 -11.56
C TYR A 66 2.95 -4.50 -10.57
N LEU A 67 4.09 -3.79 -10.47
CA LEU A 67 4.26 -2.66 -9.56
C LEU A 67 3.35 -1.47 -9.94
N TYR A 68 3.21 -1.17 -11.24
CA TYR A 68 2.27 -0.14 -11.71
C TYR A 68 0.82 -0.51 -11.43
N ALA A 69 0.42 -1.74 -11.75
CA ALA A 69 -0.95 -2.19 -11.54
C ALA A 69 -1.32 -2.14 -10.05
N THR A 70 -0.48 -2.71 -9.19
CA THR A 70 -0.71 -2.71 -7.74
C THR A 70 -0.69 -1.30 -7.15
N GLY A 71 0.25 -0.44 -7.58
CA GLY A 71 0.32 0.95 -7.15
C GLY A 71 -0.90 1.79 -7.56
N LEU A 72 -1.33 1.69 -8.82
CA LEU A 72 -2.51 2.40 -9.33
C LEU A 72 -3.81 1.91 -8.68
N ILE A 73 -3.96 0.59 -8.50
CA ILE A 73 -5.09 0.00 -7.78
C ILE A 73 -5.10 0.50 -6.33
N GLY A 74 -3.96 0.51 -5.66
CA GLY A 74 -3.80 1.03 -4.31
C GLY A 74 -4.23 2.50 -4.19
N ILE A 75 -3.77 3.36 -5.09
CA ILE A 75 -4.18 4.77 -5.16
C ILE A 75 -5.69 4.88 -5.37
N GLY A 76 -6.26 4.12 -6.29
CA GLY A 76 -7.71 4.09 -6.55
C GLY A 76 -8.51 3.71 -5.30
N PHE A 77 -8.06 2.71 -4.55
CA PHE A 77 -8.69 2.32 -3.29
C PHE A 77 -8.56 3.37 -2.19
N TRP A 78 -7.40 4.02 -2.06
CA TRP A 78 -7.25 5.14 -1.13
C TRP A 78 -8.26 6.25 -1.42
N LEU A 79 -8.40 6.63 -2.68
CA LEU A 79 -9.37 7.64 -3.11
C LEU A 79 -10.82 7.21 -2.81
N LEU A 80 -11.16 5.94 -3.07
CA LEU A 80 -12.47 5.37 -2.76
C LEU A 80 -12.78 5.44 -1.27
N VAL A 81 -11.83 5.05 -0.41
CA VAL A 81 -11.97 5.08 1.05
C VAL A 81 -12.09 6.51 1.57
N ILE A 82 -11.26 7.43 1.07
CA ILE A 82 -11.33 8.87 1.44
C ILE A 82 -12.70 9.44 1.06
N TRP A 83 -13.21 9.10 -0.12
CA TRP A 83 -14.53 9.56 -0.57
C TRP A 83 -15.66 8.96 0.27
N GLY A 84 -15.64 7.65 0.53
CA GLY A 84 -16.60 6.97 1.39
C GLY A 84 -16.63 7.53 2.81
N ALA A 85 -15.44 7.80 3.38
CA ALA A 85 -15.27 8.41 4.69
C ALA A 85 -15.86 9.82 4.74
N ARG A 86 -15.61 10.66 3.73
CA ARG A 86 -16.18 12.02 3.63
C ARG A 86 -17.70 12.01 3.47
N ALA A 87 -18.24 11.03 2.75
CA ALA A 87 -19.68 10.86 2.57
C ALA A 87 -20.38 10.16 3.74
N GLY A 88 -19.66 9.77 4.80
CA GLY A 88 -20.23 9.09 5.96
C GLY A 88 -20.83 7.72 5.64
N ARG A 89 -20.33 7.03 4.60
CA ARG A 89 -20.96 5.81 4.11
C ARG A 89 -20.68 4.61 5.05
N PRO A 90 -21.69 3.77 5.35
CA PRO A 90 -21.55 2.67 6.31
C PRO A 90 -20.63 1.54 5.83
N TRP A 91 -20.37 1.42 4.52
CA TRP A 91 -19.47 0.40 3.97
C TRP A 91 -17.98 0.76 4.10
N THR A 92 -17.67 2.03 4.40
CA THR A 92 -16.28 2.52 4.49
C THR A 92 -15.37 1.63 5.34
N PRO A 93 -15.70 1.29 6.60
CA PRO A 93 -14.83 0.46 7.42
C PRO A 93 -14.60 -0.96 6.85
N ILE A 94 -15.61 -1.54 6.18
CA ILE A 94 -15.48 -2.87 5.56
C ILE A 94 -14.53 -2.80 4.36
N VAL A 95 -14.72 -1.82 3.47
CA VAL A 95 -13.88 -1.65 2.28
C VAL A 95 -12.45 -1.31 2.67
N THR A 96 -12.22 -0.44 3.66
CA THR A 96 -10.86 -0.15 4.15
C THR A 96 -10.16 -1.41 4.65
N THR A 97 -10.85 -2.27 5.40
CA THR A 97 -10.26 -3.54 5.89
C THR A 97 -9.92 -4.48 4.74
N LEU A 98 -10.82 -4.65 3.76
CA LEU A 98 -10.55 -5.51 2.60
C LEU A 98 -9.36 -5.00 1.78
N VAL A 99 -9.32 -3.69 1.51
CA VAL A 99 -8.21 -3.05 0.80
C VAL A 99 -6.90 -3.23 1.56
N PHE A 100 -6.91 -3.04 2.88
CA PHE A 100 -5.74 -3.27 3.72
C PHE A 100 -5.25 -4.72 3.63
N LEU A 101 -6.15 -5.71 3.72
CA LEU A 101 -5.79 -7.13 3.64
C LEU A 101 -5.19 -7.48 2.28
N ILE A 102 -5.78 -7.00 1.18
CA ILE A 102 -5.27 -7.22 -0.17
C ILE A 102 -3.90 -6.55 -0.33
N GLY A 103 -3.76 -5.29 0.07
CA GLY A 103 -2.50 -4.55 -0.03
C GLY A 103 -1.39 -5.16 0.82
N ALA A 104 -1.70 -5.53 2.07
CA ALA A 104 -0.76 -6.22 2.95
C ALA A 104 -0.37 -7.59 2.39
N GLY A 105 -1.32 -8.35 1.83
CA GLY A 105 -1.06 -9.62 1.18
C GLY A 105 -0.12 -9.47 -0.02
N LEU A 106 -0.33 -8.48 -0.89
CA LEU A 106 0.54 -8.21 -2.04
C LEU A 106 1.94 -7.73 -1.62
N ALA A 107 2.03 -6.91 -0.57
CA ALA A 107 3.32 -6.46 -0.05
C ALA A 107 4.12 -7.60 0.59
N VAL A 108 3.46 -8.46 1.37
CA VAL A 108 4.08 -9.69 1.90
C VAL A 108 4.47 -10.60 0.75
N PHE A 109 3.59 -10.85 -0.22
CA PHE A 109 3.90 -11.65 -1.40
C PHE A 109 5.17 -11.15 -2.11
N SER A 110 5.28 -9.84 -2.35
CA SER A 110 6.46 -9.24 -2.97
C SER A 110 7.76 -9.43 -2.17
N LEU A 111 7.66 -9.61 -0.84
CA LEU A 111 8.80 -9.85 0.05
C LEU A 111 9.24 -11.31 0.11
N VAL A 112 8.29 -12.27 0.02
CA VAL A 112 8.60 -13.70 0.19
C VAL A 112 8.67 -14.46 -1.13
N VAL A 113 8.13 -13.93 -2.22
CA VAL A 113 8.17 -14.61 -3.51
C VAL A 113 9.62 -14.74 -3.98
N ALA A 114 10.03 -15.98 -4.20
CA ALA A 114 11.38 -16.34 -4.55
C ALA A 114 11.37 -17.37 -5.68
N GLU A 115 12.39 -17.28 -6.52
CA GLU A 115 12.69 -18.24 -7.56
C GLU A 115 14.17 -18.59 -7.45
N TYR A 116 14.52 -19.87 -7.61
CA TYR A 116 15.92 -20.33 -7.48
C TYR A 116 16.58 -19.90 -6.16
N ASP A 117 15.87 -20.07 -5.04
CA ASP A 117 16.29 -19.67 -3.68
C ASP A 117 16.63 -18.17 -3.50
N THR A 118 16.25 -17.33 -4.47
CA THR A 118 16.51 -15.88 -4.46
C THR A 118 15.21 -15.11 -4.64
N GLN A 119 15.05 -14.00 -3.91
CA GLN A 119 13.84 -13.17 -4.02
C GLN A 119 13.71 -12.58 -5.43
N ILE A 120 12.50 -12.64 -6.00
CA ILE A 120 12.23 -12.09 -7.34
C ILE A 120 12.35 -10.57 -7.33
N PHE A 121 11.84 -9.93 -6.27
CA PHE A 121 11.96 -8.49 -6.08
C PHE A 121 13.23 -8.18 -5.27
N PRO A 122 13.97 -7.12 -5.62
CA PRO A 122 15.00 -6.58 -4.74
C PRO A 122 14.40 -6.25 -3.38
N GLN A 123 15.12 -6.56 -2.31
CA GLN A 123 14.63 -6.42 -0.93
C GLN A 123 14.12 -5.00 -0.62
N LEU A 124 14.72 -3.98 -1.23
CA LEU A 124 14.27 -2.59 -1.13
C LEU A 124 12.81 -2.41 -1.57
N TRP A 125 12.42 -2.98 -2.71
CA TRP A 125 11.07 -2.89 -3.25
C TRP A 125 10.05 -3.64 -2.39
N GLY A 126 10.43 -4.81 -1.87
CA GLY A 126 9.61 -5.55 -0.92
C GLY A 126 9.32 -4.75 0.36
N VAL A 127 10.34 -4.13 0.96
CA VAL A 127 10.18 -3.34 2.19
C VAL A 127 9.39 -2.05 1.93
N LEU A 128 9.69 -1.35 0.84
CA LEU A 128 8.98 -0.12 0.47
C LEU A 128 7.50 -0.38 0.20
N GLY A 129 7.15 -1.51 -0.41
CA GLY A 129 5.77 -1.94 -0.64
C GLY A 129 4.93 -2.13 0.64
N LEU A 130 5.55 -2.30 1.81
CA LEU A 130 4.84 -2.40 3.09
C LEU A 130 4.36 -1.05 3.64
N LEU A 131 4.99 0.08 3.26
CA LEU A 131 4.72 1.38 3.86
C LEU A 131 3.25 1.82 3.74
N PRO A 132 2.59 1.69 2.58
CA PRO A 132 1.17 2.01 2.45
C PRO A 132 0.29 1.07 3.30
N SER A 133 0.67 -0.19 3.46
CA SER A 133 -0.06 -1.17 4.26
C SER A 133 -0.04 -0.81 5.75
N VAL A 134 1.09 -0.30 6.28
CA VAL A 134 1.16 0.21 7.66
C VAL A 134 0.20 1.39 7.87
N ALA A 135 0.15 2.34 6.92
CA ALA A 135 -0.82 3.44 6.96
C ALA A 135 -2.27 2.92 6.91
N GLY A 136 -2.53 1.89 6.10
CA GLY A 136 -3.81 1.19 6.02
C GLY A 136 -4.23 0.57 7.36
N LEU A 137 -3.31 -0.11 8.04
CA LEU A 137 -3.56 -0.69 9.37
C LEU A 137 -3.97 0.39 10.38
N VAL A 138 -3.24 1.51 10.42
CA VAL A 138 -3.57 2.64 11.30
C VAL A 138 -4.96 3.18 11.00
N ALA A 139 -5.31 3.34 9.72
CA ALA A 139 -6.63 3.80 9.32
C ALA A 139 -7.75 2.82 9.74
N VAL A 140 -7.54 1.51 9.56
CA VAL A 140 -8.47 0.46 10.00
C VAL A 140 -8.69 0.54 11.51
N LEU A 141 -7.63 0.60 12.30
CA LEU A 141 -7.72 0.68 13.76
C LEU A 141 -8.50 1.91 14.24
N LEU A 142 -8.28 3.07 13.60
CA LEU A 142 -8.98 4.31 13.94
C LEU A 142 -10.48 4.27 13.57
N LEU A 143 -10.82 3.65 12.43
CA LEU A 143 -12.19 3.52 11.93
C LEU A 143 -13.01 2.50 12.72
N TRP A 144 -12.39 1.41 13.19
CA TRP A 144 -13.08 0.33 13.92
C TRP A 144 -13.10 0.49 15.44
N SER A 145 -12.34 1.43 16.00
CA SER A 145 -12.33 1.63 17.45
C SER A 145 -13.73 2.06 17.96
N PRO A 146 -14.31 1.41 18.99
CA PRO A 146 -15.62 1.79 19.52
C PRO A 146 -15.67 3.26 19.98
N GLY A 147 -16.80 3.94 19.81
CA GLY A 147 -17.06 5.20 20.49
C GLY A 147 -17.08 4.99 22.02
N PRO A 148 -16.84 6.04 22.84
CA PRO A 148 -16.97 5.92 24.29
C PRO A 148 -18.36 5.34 24.62
N LYS A 149 -18.40 4.26 25.41
CA LYS A 149 -19.67 3.66 25.87
C LYS A 149 -20.47 4.74 26.58
N ARG A 150 -21.67 5.01 26.06
CA ARG A 150 -22.64 5.93 26.66
C ARG A 150 -23.34 5.16 27.78
N ASN A 151 -22.80 5.26 28.99
CA ASN A 151 -23.48 4.83 30.22
C ASN A 151 -24.30 6.01 30.73
#